data_AF-A0A2V6K9E5-F1
#
_entry.id   AF-A0A2V6K9E5-F1
#
_cell.length_a   1.000
_cell.length_b   1.000
_cell.length_c   1.000
_cell.angle_alpha   90.00
_cell.angle_beta   90.00
_cell.angle_gamma   90.00
#
_symmetry.space_group_name_H-M   'P 1'
#
loop_
_entity.id
_entity.type
_entity.pdbx_description
1 polymer ?
#
loop_
_entity_poly.entity_id
_entity_poly.type
_entity_poly.pdbx_seq_one_letter_code
_entity_poly.pdbx_strand_id
1 'polypeptide(L)' 'MITKIKTFFSEVKVELQKCSWPWDPKERGFRKYKELSDSTVVVVISMVLLGGFVSFFDFVLVNVV' A
#
# COMPACT_ATOMS: atom_id res chain seq x y z
N MET A 1 30.88 8.30 -15.13
CA MET A 1 29.71 7.43 -14.90
C MET A 1 29.04 7.73 -13.55
N ILE A 2 29.80 7.74 -12.44
CA ILE A 2 29.31 8.06 -11.08
C ILE A 2 28.61 9.43 -10.98
N THR A 3 29.11 10.45 -11.69
CA THR A 3 28.49 11.79 -11.70
C THR A 3 27.08 11.78 -12.29
N LYS A 4 26.86 11.03 -13.38
CA LYS A 4 25.53 10.91 -14.02
C LYS A 4 24.50 10.26 -13.10
N ILE A 5 24.92 9.24 -12.34
CA ILE A 5 24.08 8.57 -11.34
C ILE A 5 23.69 9.55 -10.23
N LYS A 6 24.65 10.33 -9.71
CA LYS A 6 24.37 11.35 -8.69
C LYS A 6 23.38 12.40 -9.19
N THR A 7 23.53 12.86 -10.43
CA THR A 7 22.60 13.83 -11.04
C THR A 7 21.20 13.23 -11.18
N PHE A 8 21.10 11.99 -11.68
CA PHE A 8 19.82 11.28 -11.79
C PHE A 8 19.09 11.15 -10.44
N PHE A 9 19.79 10.73 -9.39
CA PHE A 9 19.19 10.65 -8.05
C PHE A 9 18.76 12.03 -7.51
N SER A 10 19.51 13.09 -7.84
CA SER A 10 19.14 14.46 -7.49
C SER A 10 17.86 14.89 -8.19
N GLU A 11 17.73 14.63 -9.48
CA GLU A 11 16.53 14.94 -10.27
C GLU A 11 15.32 14.14 -9.80
N VAL A 12 15.49 12.82 -9.58
CA VAL A 12 14.43 11.97 -9.03
C VAL A 12 13.95 12.47 -7.68
N LYS A 13 14.86 12.90 -6.80
CA LYS A 13 14.48 13.48 -5.50
C LYS A 13 13.66 14.76 -5.66
N VAL A 14 14.01 15.63 -6.60
CA VAL A 14 13.28 16.87 -6.88
C VAL A 14 11.88 16.57 -7.41
N GLU A 15 11.73 15.60 -8.30
CA GLU A 15 10.40 15.18 -8.80
C GLU A 15 9.57 14.51 -7.71
N LEU A 16 10.19 13.66 -6.88
CA LEU A 16 9.53 12.98 -5.77
C LEU A 16 8.95 13.97 -4.72
N GLN A 17 9.57 15.14 -4.58
CA GLN A 17 9.08 16.21 -3.70
C GLN A 17 7.85 16.93 -4.26
N LYS A 18 7.61 16.88 -5.57
CA LYS A 18 6.41 17.46 -6.21
C LYS A 18 5.21 16.53 -6.13
N CYS A 19 5.42 15.24 -5.86
CA CYS A 19 4.33 14.28 -5.74
C CYS A 19 3.42 14.66 -4.57
N SER A 20 2.11 14.64 -4.83
CA SER A 20 1.09 14.76 -3.79
C SER A 20 0.95 13.41 -3.12
N TRP A 21 1.73 13.22 -2.06
CA TRP A 21 1.70 11.98 -1.30
C TRP A 21 0.44 11.92 -0.42
N PRO A 22 -0.20 10.74 -0.30
CA PRO A 22 -1.41 10.52 0.51
C PRO A 22 -1.09 10.45 2.02
N TRP A 23 -0.35 11.44 2.50
CA TRP A 23 -0.12 11.71 3.90
C TRP A 23 -0.08 13.22 4.14
N ASP A 24 -0.66 13.66 5.24
CA ASP A 24 -0.84 15.08 5.51
C ASP A 24 0.34 15.61 6.36
N PRO A 25 1.28 16.40 5.80
CA PRO A 25 2.46 16.86 6.54
C PRO A 25 2.13 17.91 7.61
N LYS A 26 0.91 18.45 7.60
CA LYS A 26 0.42 19.43 8.59
C LYS A 26 -0.09 18.79 9.88
N GLU A 27 -0.43 17.50 9.84
CA GLU A 27 -0.88 16.77 11.02
C GLU A 27 0.29 16.07 11.72
N ARG A 28 0.37 16.19 13.05
CA ARG A 28 1.39 15.50 13.86
C ARG A 28 0.92 14.08 14.24
N GLY A 29 1.81 13.10 14.09
CA GLY A 29 1.63 11.73 14.58
C GLY A 29 0.86 10.81 13.63
N PHE A 30 0.13 9.84 14.19
CA PHE A 30 -0.57 8.78 13.44
C PHE A 30 -1.65 9.27 12.46
N ARG A 31 -2.20 10.48 12.66
CA ARG A 31 -3.23 11.05 11.76
C ARG A 31 -2.66 11.45 10.38
N LYS A 32 -1.35 11.72 10.31
CA LYS A 32 -0.64 11.98 9.04
C LYS A 32 -0.83 10.87 8.01
N TYR A 33 -0.91 9.61 8.45
CA TYR A 33 -1.04 8.45 7.57
C TYR A 33 -2.47 7.94 7.49
N LYS A 34 -3.48 8.75 7.84
CA LYS A 34 -4.88 8.31 7.93
C LYS A 34 -5.38 7.75 6.60
N GLU A 35 -5.14 8.42 5.48
CA GLU A 35 -5.55 7.92 4.15
C GLU A 35 -4.81 6.63 3.75
N LEU A 36 -3.53 6.55 4.08
CA LEU A 36 -2.70 5.37 3.83
C LEU A 36 -3.20 4.16 4.63
N SER A 37 -3.50 4.38 5.91
CA SER A 37 -3.98 3.35 6.82
C SER A 37 -5.39 2.91 6.44
N ASP A 38 -6.27 3.83 6.06
CA ASP A 38 -7.63 3.53 5.63
C ASP A 38 -7.63 2.65 4.36
N SER A 39 -6.81 3.04 3.37
CA SER A 39 -6.61 2.26 2.15
C SER A 39 -6.05 0.86 2.45
N THR A 40 -5.08 0.76 3.35
CA THR A 40 -4.49 -0.54 3.74
C THR A 40 -5.50 -1.42 4.45
N VAL A 41 -6.31 -0.87 5.36
CA VAL A 41 -7.34 -1.61 6.09
C VAL A 41 -8.38 -2.20 5.14
N VAL A 42 -8.83 -1.45 4.14
CA VAL A 42 -9.77 -1.95 3.13
C VAL A 42 -9.18 -3.13 2.35
N VAL A 43 -7.91 -3.06 1.96
CA VAL A 43 -7.23 -4.15 1.25
C VAL A 43 -7.13 -5.40 2.14
N VAL A 44 -6.77 -5.24 3.41
CA VAL A 44 -6.67 -6.36 4.36
C VAL A 44 -8.03 -7.04 4.55
N ILE A 45 -9.11 -6.27 4.74
CA ILE A 45 -10.46 -6.81 4.87
C ILE A 45 -10.85 -7.58 3.61
N SER A 46 -10.56 -7.02 2.44
CA SER A 46 -10.84 -7.65 1.14
C SER A 46 -10.10 -8.99 1.00
N MET A 47 -8.82 -9.05 1.38
CA MET A 47 -8.02 -10.28 1.36
C MET A 47 -8.58 -11.35 2.29
N VAL A 48 -9.00 -10.98 3.50
CA VAL A 48 -9.56 -11.93 4.46
C VAL A 48 -10.90 -12.47 3.99
N LEU A 49 -11.78 -11.62 3.45
CA LEU A 49 -13.08 -12.05 2.94
C LEU A 49 -12.93 -12.98 1.74
N LEU A 50 -12.09 -12.60 0.77
CA LEU A 50 -11.83 -13.44 -0.40
C LEU A 50 -11.16 -14.76 -0.02
N GLY A 51 -10.15 -14.72 0.84
CA GLY A 51 -9.45 -15.90 1.33
C GLY A 51 -10.38 -16.84 2.10
N GLY A 52 -11.23 -16.29 2.97
CA GLY A 52 -12.25 -17.04 3.70
C GLY A 52 -13.25 -17.72 2.77
N PHE A 53 -13.77 -16.98 1.79
CA PHE A 53 -14.67 -17.52 0.77
C PHE A 53 -14.02 -18.68 0.01
N VAL A 54 -12.83 -18.48 -0.56
CA VAL A 54 -12.13 -19.53 -1.33
C VAL A 54 -11.86 -20.75 -0.44
N SER A 55 -11.34 -20.55 0.78
CA SER A 55 -11.06 -21.65 1.71
C SER A 55 -12.31 -22.45 2.11
N PHE A 56 -13.47 -21.79 2.20
CA PHE A 56 -14.74 -22.46 2.51
C PHE A 56 -15.20 -23.35 1.37
N PHE A 57 -15.16 -22.87 0.12
CA PHE A 57 -15.53 -23.68 -1.03
C PHE A 57 -14.54 -24.82 -1.28
N ASP A 58 -13.25 -24.59 -1.09
CA ASP A 58 -12.23 -25.64 -1.15
C ASP A 58 -12.48 -26.71 -0.08
N PHE A 59 -12.83 -26.31 1.15
CA PHE A 59 -13.18 -27.25 2.21
C PHE A 59 -14.38 -28.12 1.85
N VAL A 60 -15.44 -27.51 1.30
CA VAL A 60 -16.64 -28.23 0.84
C VAL A 60 -16.28 -29.19 -0.30
N LEU A 61 -15.50 -28.75 -1.28
CA LEU A 61 -15.12 -29.59 -2.42
C LEU A 61 -14.27 -30.79 -1.99
N VAL A 62 -13.35 -30.62 -1.03
CA VAL A 62 -12.45 -31.69 -0.59
C VAL A 62 -13.11 -32.67 0.39
N ASN A 63 -14.00 -32.20 1.27
CA ASN A 63 -14.52 -33.01 2.36
C ASN A 63 -15.97 -33.47 2.17
N VAL A 64 -16.74 -32.83 1.27
CA VAL A 64 -18.17 -33.12 1.08
C VAL A 64 -18.46 -33.79 -0.27
N VAL A 65 -17.77 -33.39 -1.34
CA VAL A 65 -17.90 -33.97 -2.70
C VAL A 65 -16.88 -35.08 -2.89
#